data_AF-A0A399YJB0-F1
#
_entry.id   AF-A0A399YJB0-F1
#
_cell.length_a   1.000
_cell.length_b   1.000
_cell.length_c   1.000
_cell.angle_alpha   90.00
_cell.angle_beta   90.00
_cell.angle_gamma   90.00
#
_symmetry.space_group_name_H-M   'P 1'
#
loop_
_entity.id
_entity.type
_entity.pdbx_description
1 polymer ?
#
loop_
_entity_poly.entity_id
_entity_poly.type
_entity_poly.pdbx_seq_one_letter_code
_entity_poly.pdbx_strand_id
1 'polypeptide(L)'
;YTVNRIPEETFDELQKKSDGIARLGVLRMDVDNLGDLFSKGFGEDEKNLATLARISTLSFQLGLFFEGWVKKICAEPEYANLVYTVYAGGDDVFLIAPWSIVPGLARRIVDDLGQYTARNPDAHVSAGMAFIHGKYPVYQAAEDAHDALEQAKRIDDGKNAFSFLGQAWKWSEFEEVCAKFERLKKLVRAKGKKDETGQEGLGAPEALLQTFCPIGKERCKRQNKTGVGEMDLARRIQIKARCGTRARTRAQDRAEKTARRVGPEQVR
;
A
#
# COMPACT_ATOMS: atom_id res chain seq x y z
N TYR A 1 21.55 -15.22 -6.98
CA TYR A 1 21.14 -14.08 -6.13
C TYR A 1 19.68 -14.20 -5.71
N THR A 2 19.28 -15.33 -5.12
CA THR A 2 17.89 -15.53 -4.67
C THR A 2 17.91 -15.80 -3.18
N VAL A 3 18.05 -14.73 -2.40
CA VAL A 3 17.72 -14.75 -0.97
C VAL A 3 16.23 -14.41 -0.84
N ASN A 4 15.37 -15.13 -1.56
CA ASN A 4 13.94 -15.00 -1.36
C ASN A 4 13.56 -16.05 -0.30
N ARG A 5 13.73 -15.70 0.97
CA ARG A 5 13.17 -16.48 2.08
C ARG A 5 11.69 -16.11 2.17
N ILE A 6 10.89 -16.81 1.40
CA ILE A 6 9.44 -16.77 1.57
C ILE A 6 9.15 -17.34 2.97
N PRO A 7 8.32 -16.70 3.79
CA PRO A 7 7.90 -17.27 5.07
C PRO A 7 7.33 -18.67 4.86
N GLU A 8 7.75 -19.64 5.66
CA GLU A 8 7.19 -21.01 5.63
C GLU A 8 5.74 -21.05 6.16
N GLU A 9 5.35 -20.00 6.88
CA GLU A 9 4.05 -19.87 7.53
C GLU A 9 2.94 -19.51 6.56
N THR A 10 1.74 -20.00 6.85
CA THR A 10 0.54 -19.66 6.10
C THR A 10 0.07 -18.23 6.40
N PHE A 11 -0.72 -17.64 5.51
CA PHE A 11 -1.32 -16.31 5.74
C PHE A 11 -2.16 -16.25 7.03
N ASP A 12 -2.77 -17.35 7.44
CA ASP A 12 -3.54 -17.44 8.68
C ASP A 12 -2.67 -17.42 9.95
N GLU A 13 -1.42 -17.85 9.86
CA GLU A 13 -0.42 -17.78 10.93
C GLU A 13 0.26 -16.41 10.94
N LEU A 14 0.61 -15.91 9.75
CA LEU A 14 1.27 -14.62 9.57
C LEU A 14 0.44 -13.46 10.13
N GLN A 15 -0.89 -13.48 9.94
CA GLN A 15 -1.76 -12.42 10.47
C GLN A 15 -1.72 -12.34 12.01
N LYS A 16 -1.45 -13.45 12.71
CA LYS A 16 -1.40 -13.52 14.19
C LYS A 16 -0.13 -12.87 14.75
N LYS A 17 0.90 -12.68 13.93
CA LYS A 17 2.14 -11.98 14.30
C LYS A 17 2.02 -10.46 14.27
N SER A 18 0.86 -9.92 13.89
CA SER A 18 0.63 -8.48 13.89
C SER A 18 0.51 -7.93 15.30
N ASP A 19 1.11 -6.77 15.57
CA ASP A 19 0.86 -6.02 16.81
C ASP A 19 -0.55 -5.40 16.73
N GLY A 20 -1.49 -5.89 17.55
CA GLY A 20 -2.88 -5.44 17.58
C GLY A 20 -3.85 -6.36 16.84
N ILE A 21 -4.59 -5.82 15.85
CA ILE A 21 -5.63 -6.59 15.14
C ILE A 21 -4.95 -7.64 14.25
N ALA A 22 -5.39 -8.90 14.32
CA ALA A 22 -4.86 -9.96 13.47
C ALA A 22 -5.32 -9.78 12.00
N ARG A 23 -4.49 -9.07 11.21
CA ARG A 23 -4.72 -8.73 9.80
C ARG A 23 -3.40 -8.72 9.04
N LEU A 24 -3.47 -8.95 7.74
CA LEU A 24 -2.33 -8.73 6.85
C LEU A 24 -2.48 -7.38 6.16
N GLY A 25 -1.36 -6.72 5.95
CA GLY A 25 -1.22 -5.58 5.07
C GLY A 25 -0.69 -6.05 3.72
N VAL A 26 -1.37 -5.65 2.65
CA VAL A 26 -0.88 -5.81 1.28
C VAL A 26 -0.37 -4.45 0.85
N LEU A 27 0.92 -4.37 0.54
CA LEU A 27 1.58 -3.17 0.08
C LEU A 27 1.79 -3.25 -1.42
N ARG A 28 1.36 -2.22 -2.12
CA ARG A 28 1.72 -1.99 -3.52
C ARG A 28 2.46 -0.66 -3.64
N MET A 29 3.56 -0.62 -4.39
CA MET A 29 4.34 0.59 -4.63
C MET A 29 4.68 0.70 -6.12
N ASP A 30 4.66 1.92 -6.64
CA ASP A 30 4.93 2.21 -8.04
C ASP A 30 5.73 3.51 -8.16
N VAL A 31 6.77 3.51 -9.00
CA VAL A 31 7.56 4.71 -9.25
C VAL A 31 6.75 5.68 -10.09
N ASP A 32 6.56 6.86 -9.54
CA ASP A 32 5.78 7.89 -10.18
C ASP A 32 6.61 8.58 -11.28
N ASN A 33 5.94 8.91 -12.39
CA ASN A 33 6.49 9.73 -13.48
C ASN A 33 7.75 9.13 -14.16
N LEU A 34 7.91 7.80 -14.17
CA LEU A 34 9.03 7.17 -14.89
C LEU A 34 9.16 7.62 -16.34
N GLY A 35 8.04 7.74 -17.07
CA GLY A 35 8.05 8.23 -18.45
C GLY A 35 8.64 9.64 -18.58
N ASP A 36 8.30 10.54 -17.66
CA ASP A 36 8.87 11.89 -17.61
C ASP A 36 10.34 11.86 -17.18
N LEU A 37 10.71 10.99 -16.24
CA LEU A 37 12.11 10.80 -15.82
C LEU A 37 13.00 10.34 -16.98
N PHE A 38 12.52 9.42 -17.81
CA PHE A 38 13.25 8.95 -18.99
C PHE A 38 13.29 9.97 -20.13
N SER A 39 12.22 10.75 -20.32
CA SER A 39 12.12 11.70 -21.44
C SER A 39 12.76 13.05 -21.15
N LYS A 40 12.59 13.60 -19.94
CA LYS A 40 13.06 14.94 -19.54
C LYS A 40 14.28 14.90 -18.62
N GLY A 41 14.52 13.79 -17.91
CA GLY A 41 15.61 13.67 -16.94
C GLY A 41 17.02 13.74 -17.55
N PHE A 42 17.16 13.59 -18.86
CA PHE A 42 18.42 13.74 -19.58
C PHE A 42 18.59 15.11 -20.25
N GLY A 43 17.70 16.07 -19.97
CA GLY A 43 17.68 17.40 -20.58
C GLY A 43 16.84 17.47 -21.86
N GLU A 44 16.38 18.66 -22.20
CA GLU A 44 15.57 18.94 -23.38
C GLU A 44 16.40 19.59 -24.51
N ASP A 45 15.90 19.49 -25.74
CA ASP A 45 16.43 20.14 -26.95
C ASP A 45 17.94 19.90 -27.19
N GLU A 46 18.71 20.97 -27.36
CA GLU A 46 20.15 20.93 -27.70
C GLU A 46 21.03 20.32 -26.59
N LYS A 47 20.48 20.12 -25.39
CA LYS A 47 21.18 19.52 -24.23
C LYS A 47 20.71 18.09 -23.93
N ASN A 48 19.95 17.46 -24.83
CA ASN A 48 19.46 16.11 -24.61
C ASN A 48 20.63 15.11 -24.58
N LEU A 49 20.91 14.58 -23.39
CA LEU A 49 21.93 13.56 -23.16
C LEU A 49 21.35 12.14 -23.25
N ALA A 50 20.10 11.95 -23.68
CA ALA A 50 19.45 10.64 -23.75
C ALA A 50 20.08 9.76 -24.83
N THR A 51 21.07 8.98 -24.43
CA THR A 51 21.61 7.88 -25.24
C THR A 51 20.95 6.58 -24.81
N LEU A 52 20.87 5.61 -25.73
CA LEU A 52 20.39 4.26 -25.41
C LEU A 52 21.13 3.68 -24.21
N ALA A 53 22.46 3.86 -24.16
CA ALA A 53 23.27 3.41 -23.04
C ALA A 53 22.85 4.05 -21.70
N ARG A 54 22.55 5.36 -21.66
CA ARG A 54 22.13 6.05 -20.44
C ARG A 54 20.74 5.63 -19.98
N ILE A 55 19.79 5.51 -20.92
CA ILE A 55 18.45 5.00 -20.64
C ILE A 55 18.52 3.58 -20.09
N SER A 56 19.23 2.68 -20.78
CA SER A 56 19.42 1.29 -20.32
C SER A 56 20.11 1.22 -18.95
N THR A 57 21.09 2.09 -18.69
CA THR A 57 21.76 2.15 -17.38
C THR A 57 20.79 2.57 -16.28
N LEU A 58 19.95 3.58 -16.52
CA LEU A 58 18.95 4.03 -15.55
C LEU A 58 17.90 2.94 -15.28
N SER A 59 17.36 2.30 -16.33
CA SER A 59 16.43 1.18 -16.18
C SER A 59 17.06 0.02 -15.40
N PHE A 60 18.33 -0.30 -15.68
CA PHE A 60 19.06 -1.34 -14.96
C PHE A 60 19.28 -0.99 -13.48
N GLN A 61 19.62 0.27 -13.18
CA GLN A 61 19.80 0.74 -11.80
C GLN A 61 18.49 0.70 -11.00
N LEU A 62 17.38 1.16 -11.59
CA LEU A 62 16.06 1.05 -10.97
C LEU A 62 15.68 -0.42 -10.74
N GLY A 63 15.83 -1.27 -11.75
CA GLY A 63 15.62 -2.71 -11.62
C GLY A 63 16.47 -3.33 -10.51
N LEU A 64 17.75 -2.96 -10.39
CA LEU A 64 18.64 -3.43 -9.32
C LEU A 64 18.16 -3.01 -7.93
N PHE A 65 17.62 -1.79 -7.79
CA PHE A 65 17.04 -1.32 -6.53
C PHE A 65 15.80 -2.16 -6.16
N PHE A 66 14.82 -2.29 -7.06
CA PHE A 66 13.58 -2.99 -6.75
C PHE A 66 13.76 -4.51 -6.65
N GLU A 67 14.51 -5.12 -7.55
CA GLU A 67 14.72 -6.57 -7.56
C GLU A 67 15.76 -7.03 -6.55
N GLY A 68 16.75 -6.19 -6.23
CA GLY A 68 17.87 -6.52 -5.37
C GLY A 68 17.74 -5.90 -3.98
N TRP A 69 17.69 -4.56 -3.91
CA TRP A 69 17.71 -3.83 -2.64
C TRP A 69 16.46 -4.07 -1.80
N VAL A 70 15.25 -4.02 -2.38
CA VAL A 70 14.00 -4.31 -1.64
C VAL A 70 14.03 -5.71 -1.04
N LYS A 71 14.50 -6.72 -1.79
CA LYS A 71 14.65 -8.08 -1.27
C LYS A 71 15.67 -8.16 -0.12
N LYS A 72 16.74 -7.36 -0.20
CA LYS A 72 17.72 -7.26 0.89
C LYS A 72 17.08 -6.68 2.15
N ILE A 73 16.27 -5.61 2.03
CA ILE A 73 15.51 -5.04 3.17
C ILE A 73 14.61 -6.12 3.78
N CYS A 74 13.84 -6.85 2.96
CA CYS A 74 12.96 -7.92 3.44
C CYS A 74 13.71 -9.09 4.11
N ALA A 75 15.00 -9.28 3.80
CA ALA A 75 15.83 -10.34 4.38
C ALA A 75 16.48 -9.94 5.72
N GLU A 76 16.35 -8.69 6.15
CA GLU A 76 16.92 -8.23 7.42
C GLU A 76 16.19 -8.84 8.62
N PRO A 77 16.87 -9.04 9.77
CA PRO A 77 16.29 -9.74 10.92
C PRO A 77 14.95 -9.18 11.42
N GLU A 78 14.70 -7.88 11.23
CA GLU A 78 13.43 -7.22 11.59
C GLU A 78 12.24 -7.67 10.73
N TYR A 79 12.48 -8.01 9.47
CA TYR A 79 11.45 -8.37 8.47
C TYR A 79 11.53 -9.83 8.04
N ALA A 80 12.61 -10.51 8.39
CA ALA A 80 12.90 -11.87 8.01
C ALA A 80 11.76 -12.80 8.44
N ASN A 81 11.28 -13.61 7.49
CA ASN A 81 10.17 -14.54 7.67
C ASN A 81 8.81 -13.88 8.02
N LEU A 82 8.67 -12.56 7.86
CA LEU A 82 7.41 -11.84 8.04
C LEU A 82 6.86 -11.28 6.73
N VAL A 83 7.72 -11.06 5.73
CA VAL A 83 7.33 -10.44 4.46
C VAL A 83 7.28 -11.49 3.36
N TYR A 84 6.11 -11.63 2.76
CA TYR A 84 5.87 -12.43 1.57
C TYR A 84 5.96 -11.53 0.33
N THR A 85 7.06 -11.61 -0.40
CA THR A 85 7.28 -10.87 -1.65
C THR A 85 6.65 -11.63 -2.82
N VAL A 86 5.53 -11.14 -3.36
CA VAL A 86 4.89 -11.76 -4.54
C VAL A 86 5.65 -11.37 -5.81
N TYR A 87 5.90 -10.07 -5.98
CA TYR A 87 6.79 -9.54 -7.01
C TYR A 87 7.43 -8.23 -6.54
N ALA A 88 8.64 -7.98 -7.03
CA ALA A 88 9.36 -6.73 -6.87
C ALA A 88 10.30 -6.65 -8.07
N GLY A 89 9.87 -5.92 -9.11
CA GLY A 89 10.53 -5.96 -10.41
C GLY A 89 10.26 -4.71 -11.24
N GLY A 90 11.30 -4.21 -11.89
CA GLY A 90 11.27 -2.94 -12.62
C GLY A 90 10.99 -1.77 -11.70
N ASP A 91 9.71 -1.43 -11.56
CA ASP A 91 9.16 -0.27 -10.88
C ASP A 91 7.96 -0.58 -9.95
N ASP A 92 7.38 -1.78 -10.06
CA ASP A 92 6.22 -2.21 -9.25
C ASP A 92 6.67 -3.21 -8.17
N VAL A 93 6.14 -3.01 -6.97
CA VAL A 93 6.43 -3.81 -5.78
C VAL A 93 5.14 -4.26 -5.15
N PHE A 94 5.02 -5.55 -4.87
CA PHE A 94 3.88 -6.15 -4.19
C PHE A 94 4.31 -7.10 -3.08
N LEU A 95 4.04 -6.67 -1.84
CA LEU A 95 4.42 -7.36 -0.62
C LEU A 95 3.19 -7.64 0.24
N ILE A 96 3.18 -8.79 0.91
CA ILE A 96 2.17 -9.15 1.90
C ILE A 96 2.89 -9.39 3.22
N ALA A 97 2.47 -8.74 4.30
CA ALA A 97 3.09 -8.90 5.61
C ALA A 97 2.08 -8.61 6.73
N PRO A 98 2.40 -8.88 8.01
CA PRO A 98 1.63 -8.40 9.14
C PRO A 98 1.42 -6.88 9.05
N TRP A 99 0.18 -6.42 9.21
CA TRP A 99 -0.16 -5.02 8.89
C TRP A 99 0.64 -4.00 9.71
N SER A 100 1.08 -4.36 10.92
CA SER A 100 1.80 -3.49 11.84
C SER A 100 3.20 -3.11 11.33
N ILE A 101 3.85 -3.96 10.53
CA ILE A 101 5.20 -3.70 10.00
C ILE A 101 5.19 -3.03 8.63
N VAL A 102 4.10 -3.16 7.87
CA VAL A 102 4.00 -2.69 6.49
C VAL A 102 4.24 -1.18 6.35
N PRO A 103 3.66 -0.29 7.18
CA PRO A 103 3.91 1.14 7.04
C PRO A 103 5.38 1.53 7.28
N GLY A 104 6.05 0.86 8.23
CA GLY A 104 7.47 1.06 8.50
C GLY A 104 8.35 0.60 7.33
N LEU A 105 8.04 -0.58 6.78
CA LEU A 105 8.70 -1.13 5.60
C LEU A 105 8.53 -0.22 4.37
N ALA A 106 7.30 0.27 4.12
CA ALA A 106 7.01 1.15 3.00
C ALA A 106 7.80 2.46 3.08
N ARG A 107 7.84 3.09 4.27
CA ARG A 107 8.66 4.28 4.51
C ARG A 107 10.14 4.00 4.25
N ARG A 108 10.66 2.89 4.77
CA ARG A 108 12.06 2.53 4.59
C ARG A 108 12.44 2.36 3.12
N ILE A 109 11.58 1.72 2.32
CA ILE A 109 11.81 1.58 0.88
C ILE A 109 11.88 2.95 0.19
N VAL A 110 10.99 3.88 0.55
CA VAL A 110 11.01 5.25 0.00
C VAL A 110 12.24 6.04 0.43
N ASP A 111 12.63 5.95 1.71
CA ASP A 111 13.82 6.63 2.24
C ASP A 111 15.10 6.11 1.57
N ASP A 112 15.23 4.79 1.41
CA ASP A 112 16.36 4.15 0.75
C ASP A 112 16.39 4.46 -0.74
N LEU A 113 15.24 4.54 -1.41
CA LEU A 113 15.16 4.98 -2.81
C LEU A 113 15.59 6.43 -2.94
N GLY A 114 15.13 7.30 -2.04
CA GLY A 114 15.54 8.69 -1.98
C GLY A 114 17.05 8.81 -1.80
N GLN A 115 17.69 7.96 -0.99
CA GLN A 115 19.15 7.93 -0.89
C GLN A 115 19.80 7.41 -2.18
N TYR A 116 19.26 6.36 -2.78
CA TYR A 116 19.75 5.76 -4.02
C TYR A 116 19.73 6.74 -5.20
N THR A 117 18.72 7.61 -5.27
CA THR A 117 18.55 8.64 -6.30
C THR A 117 19.15 9.99 -5.93
N ALA A 118 19.96 10.07 -4.87
CA ALA A 118 20.54 11.31 -4.36
C ALA A 118 19.51 12.40 -4.00
N ARG A 119 18.32 11.98 -3.54
CA ARG A 119 17.15 12.78 -3.17
C ARG A 119 16.65 13.65 -4.33
N ASN A 120 16.69 13.09 -5.54
CA ASN A 120 16.14 13.74 -6.70
C ASN A 120 14.61 13.92 -6.53
N PRO A 121 14.07 15.16 -6.56
CA PRO A 121 12.64 15.42 -6.40
C PRO A 121 11.78 14.76 -7.48
N ASP A 122 12.34 14.51 -8.67
CA ASP A 122 11.62 13.89 -9.79
C ASP A 122 11.56 12.35 -9.68
N ALA A 123 12.30 11.76 -8.73
CA ALA A 123 12.35 10.32 -8.49
C ALA A 123 11.69 9.96 -7.16
N HIS A 124 10.37 9.88 -7.20
CA HIS A 124 9.49 9.59 -6.07
C HIS A 124 8.61 8.36 -6.32
N VAL A 125 8.08 7.78 -5.25
CA VAL A 125 7.24 6.57 -5.29
C VAL A 125 5.93 6.83 -4.57
N SER A 126 4.83 6.38 -5.18
CA SER A 126 3.54 6.29 -4.51
C SER A 126 3.33 4.87 -4.03
N ALA A 127 2.68 4.74 -2.87
CA ALA A 127 2.35 3.45 -2.31
C ALA A 127 0.90 3.41 -1.80
N GLY A 128 0.32 2.22 -1.86
CA GLY A 128 -1.01 1.93 -1.33
C GLY A 128 -0.95 0.68 -0.46
N MET A 129 -1.58 0.77 0.71
CA MET A 129 -1.74 -0.37 1.60
C MET A 129 -3.21 -0.72 1.80
N ALA A 130 -3.56 -1.98 1.58
CA ALA A 130 -4.88 -2.55 1.87
C ALA A 130 -4.82 -3.56 3.03
N PHE A 131 -5.92 -3.66 3.78
CA PHE A 131 -6.07 -4.63 4.85
C PHE A 131 -6.80 -5.88 4.36
N ILE A 132 -6.21 -7.04 4.61
CA ILE A 132 -6.81 -8.33 4.28
C ILE A 132 -6.80 -9.27 5.49
N HIS A 133 -7.60 -10.33 5.42
CA HIS A 133 -7.55 -11.45 6.37
C HIS A 133 -6.90 -12.67 5.70
N GLY A 134 -6.41 -13.64 6.47
CA GLY A 134 -5.63 -14.76 5.92
C GLY A 134 -6.33 -15.59 4.83
N LYS A 135 -7.66 -15.72 4.89
CA LYS A 135 -8.47 -16.41 3.86
C LYS A 135 -8.89 -15.53 2.66
N TYR A 136 -8.44 -14.29 2.60
CA TYR A 136 -8.87 -13.37 1.55
C TYR A 136 -8.17 -13.71 0.24
N PRO A 137 -8.88 -13.78 -0.91
CA PRO A 137 -8.25 -14.13 -2.17
C PRO A 137 -7.17 -13.13 -2.58
N VAL A 138 -6.00 -13.63 -2.99
CA VAL A 138 -4.84 -12.79 -3.35
C VAL A 138 -5.14 -11.85 -4.52
N TYR A 139 -5.93 -12.29 -5.51
CA TYR A 139 -6.30 -11.41 -6.63
C TYR A 139 -7.12 -10.21 -6.17
N GLN A 140 -8.00 -10.41 -5.19
CA GLN A 140 -8.87 -9.37 -4.66
C GLN A 140 -8.06 -8.42 -3.76
N ALA A 141 -7.11 -8.98 -2.99
CA ALA A 141 -6.11 -8.20 -2.26
C ALA A 141 -5.30 -7.28 -3.18
N ALA A 142 -4.96 -7.78 -4.38
CA ALA A 142 -4.21 -7.02 -5.36
C ALA A 142 -5.02 -5.87 -5.96
N GLU A 143 -6.31 -6.07 -6.23
CA GLU A 143 -7.23 -5.02 -6.65
C GLU A 143 -7.40 -3.96 -5.55
N ASP A 144 -7.60 -4.37 -4.29
CA ASP A 144 -7.77 -3.43 -3.18
C ASP A 144 -6.50 -2.59 -2.94
N ALA A 145 -5.32 -3.19 -3.04
CA ALA A 145 -4.05 -2.47 -2.93
C ALA A 145 -3.80 -1.56 -4.14
N HIS A 146 -4.25 -1.95 -5.34
CA HIS A 146 -4.22 -1.09 -6.52
C HIS A 146 -5.13 0.13 -6.35
N ASP A 147 -6.36 -0.06 -5.88
CA ASP A 147 -7.28 1.04 -5.60
C ASP A 147 -6.71 2.02 -4.56
N ALA A 148 -6.02 1.50 -3.54
CA ALA A 148 -5.31 2.31 -2.57
C ALA A 148 -4.16 3.11 -3.21
N LEU A 149 -3.34 2.49 -4.06
CA LEU A 149 -2.27 3.18 -4.79
C LEU A 149 -2.82 4.28 -5.70
N GLU A 150 -3.89 4.00 -6.44
CA GLU A 150 -4.58 4.98 -7.28
C GLU A 150 -5.16 6.13 -6.46
N GLN A 151 -5.60 5.89 -5.23
CA GLN A 151 -6.00 6.95 -4.32
C GLN A 151 -4.81 7.83 -3.91
N ALA A 152 -3.63 7.24 -3.68
CA ALA A 152 -2.41 8.00 -3.37
C ALA A 152 -2.03 8.94 -4.52
N LYS A 153 -2.04 8.42 -5.75
CA LYS A 153 -1.71 9.18 -6.96
C LYS A 153 -2.69 10.32 -7.29
N ARG A 154 -3.89 10.33 -6.70
CA ARG A 154 -4.95 11.33 -6.97
C ARG A 154 -4.93 12.54 -6.04
N ILE A 155 -4.10 12.55 -4.99
CA ILE A 155 -4.07 13.68 -4.03
C ILE A 155 -3.59 14.96 -4.70
N ASP A 156 -2.59 14.85 -5.57
CA ASP A 156 -1.92 15.99 -6.17
C ASP A 156 -1.32 15.56 -7.52
N ASP A 157 -1.14 16.52 -8.42
CA ASP A 157 -0.51 16.28 -9.73
C ASP A 157 0.98 15.89 -9.58
N GLY A 158 1.57 16.11 -8.40
CA GLY A 158 2.96 15.78 -8.05
C GLY A 158 3.20 14.39 -7.43
N LYS A 159 2.16 13.56 -7.24
CA LYS A 159 2.28 12.18 -6.72
C LYS A 159 3.11 12.11 -5.41
N ASN A 160 3.91 11.07 -5.14
CA ASN A 160 4.68 10.95 -3.88
C ASN A 160 3.81 10.86 -2.61
N ALA A 161 2.86 9.93 -2.61
CA ALA A 161 1.91 9.77 -1.52
C ALA A 161 1.79 8.32 -1.04
N PHE A 162 1.34 8.15 0.19
CA PHE A 162 0.98 6.88 0.79
C PHE A 162 -0.50 6.85 1.13
N SER A 163 -1.22 5.87 0.57
CA SER A 163 -2.61 5.60 0.92
C SER A 163 -2.72 4.50 1.96
N PHE A 164 -3.37 4.84 3.07
CA PHE A 164 -3.55 3.97 4.22
C PHE A 164 -4.92 4.22 4.87
N LEU A 165 -5.64 3.14 5.21
CA LEU A 165 -6.98 3.21 5.85
C LEU A 165 -8.03 4.02 5.06
N GLY A 166 -7.94 4.03 3.73
CA GLY A 166 -8.85 4.76 2.85
C GLY A 166 -8.64 6.29 2.88
N GLN A 167 -7.52 6.74 3.41
CA GLN A 167 -7.04 8.11 3.32
C GLN A 167 -5.65 8.09 2.70
N ALA A 168 -5.35 9.07 1.87
CA ALA A 168 -4.01 9.21 1.35
C ALA A 168 -3.35 10.44 1.97
N TRP A 169 -2.03 10.37 2.09
CA TRP A 169 -1.18 11.33 2.79
C TRP A 169 0.08 11.53 1.96
N LYS A 170 0.63 12.75 1.93
CA LYS A 170 2.00 12.90 1.42
C LYS A 170 2.97 12.21 2.38
N TRP A 171 4.10 11.70 1.89
CA TRP A 171 5.07 11.02 2.77
C TRP A 171 5.55 11.90 3.93
N SER A 172 5.73 13.20 3.69
CA SER A 172 6.07 14.17 4.73
C SER A 172 4.99 14.31 5.81
N GLU A 173 3.72 14.33 5.42
CA GLU A 173 2.58 14.36 6.35
C GLU A 173 2.46 13.03 7.09
N PHE A 174 2.75 11.93 6.41
CA PHE A 174 2.72 10.59 6.99
C PHE A 174 3.75 10.42 8.11
N GLU A 175 4.93 11.02 8.00
CA GLU A 175 5.91 11.07 9.10
C GLU A 175 5.34 11.74 10.35
N GLU A 176 4.62 12.86 10.19
CA GLU A 176 3.96 13.51 11.33
C GLU A 176 2.87 12.63 11.94
N VAL A 177 2.11 11.92 11.09
CA VAL A 177 1.07 10.99 11.54
C VAL A 177 1.70 9.86 12.35
N CYS A 178 2.81 9.29 11.89
CA CYS A 178 3.58 8.30 12.64
C CYS A 178 4.09 8.84 13.98
N ALA A 179 4.63 10.06 14.01
CA ALA A 179 5.08 10.69 15.26
C ALA A 179 3.92 10.91 16.25
N LYS A 180 2.75 11.33 15.77
CA LYS A 180 1.52 11.48 16.58
C LYS A 180 1.02 10.11 17.07
N PHE A 181 1.09 9.08 16.23
CA PHE A 181 0.72 7.72 16.59
C PHE A 181 1.62 7.16 17.70
N GLU A 182 2.95 7.31 17.60
CA GLU A 182 3.89 6.88 18.64
C GLU A 182 3.63 7.61 19.96
N ARG A 183 3.35 8.92 19.91
CA ARG A 183 2.97 9.69 21.10
C ARG A 183 1.69 9.16 21.73
N LEU A 184 0.68 8.81 20.94
CA LEU A 184 -0.56 8.23 21.44
C LEU A 184 -0.34 6.81 22.01
N LYS A 185 0.47 5.99 21.35
CA LYS A 185 0.85 4.65 21.81
C LYS A 185 1.52 4.72 23.20
N LYS A 186 2.42 5.68 23.41
CA LYS A 186 3.06 5.94 24.70
C LYS A 186 2.08 6.39 25.80
N LEU A 187 1.06 7.18 25.44
CA LEU A 187 0.05 7.65 26.39
C LEU A 187 -0.87 6.53 26.85
N VAL A 188 -1.30 5.66 25.93
CA VAL A 188 -2.30 4.62 26.19
C VAL A 188 -1.68 3.37 26.83
N ARG A 189 -0.39 3.09 26.59
CA ARG A 189 0.29 1.96 27.23
C ARG A 189 0.28 2.10 28.77
N ALA A 190 -0.17 1.03 29.44
CA ALA A 190 -0.27 0.93 30.89
C ALA A 190 1.10 1.14 31.57
N LYS A 191 1.10 1.81 32.72
CA LYS A 191 2.27 1.91 33.61
C LYS A 191 2.82 0.51 33.90
N GLY A 192 4.11 0.28 33.64
CA GLY A 192 4.82 -0.94 34.04
C GLY A 192 5.26 -1.91 32.94
N LYS A 193 4.88 -1.70 31.67
CA LYS A 193 5.53 -2.39 30.53
C LYS A 193 6.64 -1.51 29.96
N LYS A 194 7.90 -1.95 30.07
CA LYS A 194 9.07 -1.31 29.45
C LYS A 194 9.10 -1.64 27.96
N ASP A 195 9.33 -0.63 27.13
CA ASP A 195 9.69 -0.83 25.72
C ASP A 195 11.12 -1.39 25.60
N GLU A 196 11.45 -1.88 24.40
CA GLU A 196 12.81 -2.27 23.98
C GLU A 196 13.83 -1.11 24.12
N THR A 197 13.32 0.13 24.24
CA THR A 197 14.05 1.38 24.49
C THR A 197 13.98 1.90 25.93
N GLY A 198 13.39 1.15 26.86
CA GLY A 198 13.45 1.42 28.31
C GLY A 198 12.55 2.55 28.83
N GLN A 199 11.61 3.08 28.04
CA GLN A 199 10.69 4.16 28.46
C GLN A 199 9.38 3.59 29.03
N GLU A 200 8.85 4.23 30.09
CA GLU A 200 7.62 3.83 30.79
C GLU A 200 6.37 4.50 30.19
N GLY A 201 5.28 3.73 30.04
CA GLY A 201 3.98 4.23 29.59
C GLY A 201 3.26 5.10 30.64
N LEU A 202 2.54 6.12 30.20
CA LEU A 202 1.86 7.10 31.08
C LEU A 202 0.53 6.60 31.66
N GLY A 203 -0.01 5.47 31.17
CA GLY A 203 -1.19 4.81 31.74
C GLY A 203 -2.50 5.59 31.60
N ALA A 204 -2.67 6.37 30.52
CA ALA A 204 -3.92 7.07 30.25
C ALA A 204 -5.05 6.08 29.88
N PRO A 205 -6.31 6.36 30.23
CA PRO A 205 -7.42 5.45 29.94
C PRO A 205 -7.67 5.32 28.43
N GLU A 206 -7.83 4.09 27.94
CA GLU A 206 -8.14 3.77 26.54
C GLU A 206 -9.40 4.49 26.01
N ALA A 207 -10.33 4.85 26.92
CA ALA A 207 -11.53 5.63 26.61
C ALA A 207 -11.22 7.00 25.96
N LEU A 208 -10.02 7.56 26.14
CA LEU A 208 -9.62 8.78 25.44
C LEU A 208 -9.57 8.58 23.91
N LEU A 209 -9.17 7.39 23.44
CA LEU A 209 -9.17 7.07 22.01
C LEU A 209 -10.59 7.07 21.42
N GLN A 210 -11.57 6.62 22.19
CA GLN A 210 -12.98 6.65 21.81
C GLN A 210 -13.51 8.09 21.64
N THR A 211 -12.90 9.06 22.32
CA THR A 211 -13.27 10.48 22.20
C THR A 211 -12.56 11.16 21.02
N PHE A 212 -11.30 10.79 20.73
CA PHE A 212 -10.55 11.35 19.62
C PHE A 212 -11.04 10.89 18.24
N CYS A 213 -11.51 9.64 18.12
CA CYS A 213 -11.94 9.08 16.83
C CYS A 213 -13.12 9.85 16.19
N PRO A 214 -14.20 10.20 16.91
CA PRO A 214 -15.26 11.06 16.40
C PRO A 214 -14.76 12.45 15.96
N ILE A 215 -13.93 13.09 16.79
CA ILE A 215 -13.38 14.43 16.53
C ILE A 215 -12.53 14.42 15.25
N GLY A 216 -11.70 13.38 15.08
CA GLY A 216 -10.89 13.18 13.87
C GLY A 216 -11.75 12.99 12.62
N LYS A 217 -12.80 12.16 12.69
CA LYS A 217 -13.75 11.95 11.58
C LYS A 217 -14.45 13.23 11.17
N GLU A 218 -14.86 14.06 12.13
CA GLU A 218 -15.55 15.30 11.83
C GLU A 218 -14.62 16.35 11.20
N ARG A 219 -13.37 16.43 11.68
CA ARG A 219 -12.35 17.30 11.09
C ARG A 219 -11.98 16.90 9.67
N CYS A 220 -11.84 15.60 9.40
CA CYS A 220 -11.59 15.09 8.05
C CYS A 220 -12.76 15.36 7.10
N LYS A 221 -14.01 15.18 7.56
CA LYS A 221 -15.20 15.57 6.78
C LYS A 221 -15.24 17.06 6.47
N ARG A 222 -14.80 17.93 7.39
CA ARG A 222 -14.71 19.38 7.14
C ARG A 222 -13.61 19.70 6.13
N GLN A 223 -12.44 19.08 6.25
CA GLN A 223 -11.33 19.25 5.29
C GLN A 223 -11.69 18.78 3.88
N ASN A 224 -12.35 17.63 3.73
CA ASN A 224 -12.84 17.14 2.44
C ASN A 224 -14.00 17.97 1.86
N LYS A 225 -14.67 18.80 2.67
CA LYS A 225 -15.67 19.77 2.18
C LYS A 225 -15.04 21.08 1.72
N THR A 226 -13.91 21.48 2.30
CA THR A 226 -13.19 22.71 1.94
C THR A 226 -12.16 22.50 0.83
N GLY A 227 -11.64 21.28 0.65
CA GLY A 227 -10.77 20.90 -0.46
C GLY A 227 -11.57 20.22 -1.57
N VAL A 228 -11.89 20.98 -2.61
CA VAL A 228 -12.31 20.54 -3.96
C VAL A 228 -13.47 19.51 -4.02
N GLY A 229 -14.65 20.02 -4.37
CA GLY A 229 -15.49 19.36 -5.38
C GLY A 229 -16.55 18.39 -4.87
N GLU A 230 -17.71 18.95 -4.54
CA GLU A 230 -19.00 18.27 -4.35
C GLU A 230 -19.54 17.51 -5.60
N MET A 231 -18.70 17.16 -6.58
CA MET A 231 -19.13 16.56 -7.85
C MET A 231 -18.90 15.04 -7.99
N ASP A 232 -18.06 14.41 -7.18
CA ASP A 232 -17.66 13.01 -7.45
C ASP A 232 -18.34 11.96 -6.56
N LEU A 233 -18.82 12.34 -5.37
CA LEU A 233 -19.45 11.38 -4.45
C LEU A 233 -20.86 10.94 -4.90
N ALA A 234 -21.65 11.86 -5.46
CA ALA A 234 -22.97 11.53 -6.01
C ALA A 234 -22.89 10.68 -7.28
N ARG A 235 -21.89 10.92 -8.15
CA ARG A 235 -21.64 10.07 -9.34
C ARG A 235 -21.13 8.68 -8.97
N ARG A 236 -20.27 8.55 -7.94
CA ARG A 236 -19.72 7.26 -7.50
C ARG A 236 -20.75 6.32 -6.86
N ILE A 237 -21.74 6.87 -6.15
CA ILE A 237 -22.85 6.06 -5.61
C ILE A 237 -23.76 5.55 -6.73
N GLN A 238 -24.00 6.36 -7.77
CA GLN A 238 -24.84 5.97 -8.91
C GLN A 238 -24.16 4.97 -9.86
N ILE A 239 -22.83 5.01 -9.99
CA ILE A 239 -22.05 4.05 -10.80
C ILE A 239 -21.88 2.70 -10.07
N LYS A 240 -21.64 2.66 -8.75
CA LYS A 240 -21.63 1.39 -7.99
C LYS A 240 -23.00 0.71 -7.97
N ALA A 241 -24.11 1.47 -7.95
CA ALA A 241 -25.45 0.91 -8.06
C ALA A 241 -25.77 0.34 -9.47
N ARG A 242 -25.21 0.90 -10.56
CA ARG A 242 -25.43 0.38 -11.92
C ARG A 242 -24.55 -0.82 -12.28
N CYS A 243 -23.29 -0.87 -11.82
CA CYS A 243 -22.38 -1.99 -12.14
C CYS A 243 -22.68 -3.26 -11.32
N GLY A 244 -23.05 -3.14 -10.04
CA GLY A 244 -23.40 -4.30 -9.20
C GLY A 244 -24.67 -5.03 -9.67
N THR A 245 -25.63 -4.30 -10.24
CA THR A 245 -26.92 -4.86 -10.67
C THR A 245 -26.82 -5.57 -12.02
N ARG A 246 -25.96 -5.11 -12.95
CA ARG A 246 -25.70 -5.76 -14.26
C ARG A 246 -24.80 -6.99 -14.17
N ALA A 247 -23.87 -7.03 -13.22
CA ALA A 247 -23.01 -8.19 -13.00
C ALA A 247 -23.79 -9.39 -12.41
N ARG A 248 -24.74 -9.14 -11.49
CA ARG A 248 -25.60 -10.18 -10.91
C ARG A 248 -26.59 -10.77 -11.94
N THR A 249 -27.20 -9.94 -12.79
CA THR A 249 -28.13 -10.44 -13.83
C THR A 249 -27.41 -11.28 -14.89
N ARG A 250 -26.20 -10.88 -15.32
CA ARG A 250 -25.40 -11.68 -16.28
C ARG A 250 -24.86 -12.98 -15.69
N ALA A 251 -24.56 -13.03 -14.39
CA ALA A 251 -24.11 -14.24 -13.72
C ALA A 251 -25.26 -15.27 -13.54
N GLN A 252 -26.47 -14.81 -13.20
CA GLN A 252 -27.65 -15.67 -13.08
C GLN A 252 -28.12 -16.21 -14.44
N ASP A 253 -28.15 -15.39 -15.49
CA ASP A 253 -28.50 -15.83 -16.86
C ASP A 253 -27.52 -16.87 -17.43
N ARG A 254 -26.23 -16.79 -17.09
CA ARG A 254 -25.21 -17.77 -17.51
C ARG A 254 -25.32 -19.08 -16.72
N ALA A 255 -25.71 -19.02 -15.44
CA ALA A 255 -25.93 -20.21 -14.63
C ALA A 255 -27.18 -20.97 -15.07
N GLU A 256 -28.29 -20.28 -15.37
CA GLU A 256 -29.52 -20.93 -15.85
C GLU A 256 -29.38 -21.52 -17.27
N LYS A 257 -28.64 -20.88 -18.17
CA LYS A 257 -28.36 -21.46 -19.50
C LYS A 257 -27.45 -22.68 -19.47
N THR A 258 -26.54 -22.75 -18.51
CA THR A 258 -25.66 -23.93 -18.33
C THR A 258 -26.44 -25.08 -17.69
N ALA A 259 -27.34 -24.81 -16.74
CA ALA A 259 -28.20 -25.81 -16.12
C ALA A 259 -29.24 -26.41 -17.08
N ARG A 260 -29.76 -25.62 -18.05
CA ARG A 260 -30.70 -26.13 -19.07
C ARG A 260 -30.04 -26.91 -20.21
N ARG A 261 -28.71 -26.86 -20.35
CA ARG A 261 -27.98 -27.66 -21.36
C ARG A 261 -27.60 -29.07 -20.89
N VAL A 262 -27.74 -29.35 -19.60
CA VAL A 262 -27.47 -30.68 -19.02
C VAL A 262 -28.79 -31.30 -18.60
N GLY A 263 -29.58 -31.71 -19.59
CA GLY A 263 -30.71 -32.64 -19.40
C GLY A 263 -30.20 -34.10 -19.34
N PRO A 264 -30.98 -35.04 -18.77
CA PRO A 264 -30.49 -36.32 -18.30
C PRO A 264 -30.31 -37.30 -19.47
N GLU A 265 -29.06 -37.67 -19.79
CA GLU A 265 -28.77 -38.81 -20.66
C GLU A 265 -27.82 -39.80 -19.97
N GLN A 266 -28.45 -40.85 -19.47
CA GLN A 266 -28.00 -42.25 -19.41
C GLN A 266 -26.54 -42.56 -19.04
N VAL A 267 -26.36 -43.08 -17.83
CA VAL A 267 -25.38 -44.13 -17.56
C VAL A 267 -26.18 -45.38 -17.20
N ARG A 268 -26.27 -46.30 -18.17
CA ARG A 268 -26.42 -47.74 -17.95
C ARG A 268 -25.03 -48.31 -17.69
#